data_AF-U1HY23-F1
#
_entry.id   AF-U1HY23-F1
#
_cell.length_a   1.000
_cell.length_b   1.000
_cell.length_c   1.000
_cell.angle_alpha   90.00
_cell.angle_beta   90.00
_cell.angle_gamma   90.00
#
_symmetry.space_group_name_H-M   'P 1'
#
loop_
_entity.id
_entity.type
_entity.pdbx_description
1 polymer ?
#
loop_
_entity_poly.entity_id
_entity_poly.type
_entity_poly.pdbx_seq_one_letter_code
_entity_poly.pdbx_strand_id
1 'polypeptide(L)'
;MATLLRQIVASPRARHPEAGLDLCYVTDNIIATSGPSSVWPKKAYRNPTDQLVKFLDSKHQAEWSIFEFRAEGTGYPDHEVYNRIHHFPWPDHHPPPFAIIPALMASMRNWVQGEETPTEMLEESSETARKRRVAVLHCKAGKGRSGTAACSYLISEEGWKKADALQRFTDRRMRVGFGYGVSIPSQLRWVGYVDRWTNHMNKRYIERPVEIVELHIWGLRDGVKVAVEGFVENGRRIQSFHIFKKSEKIVVDDGESPMDTLQSSQISSPSSASSLLSNGTPFVNTPMSPTGTSPTHDLPNAPTRATSIGATVLLKPTTPIILPTSDINIDFERRNKASYTGWTMVSMPILREAMRAMIRAFSKSTGKLWMA
;
A
#
# COMPACT_ATOMS: atom_id res chain seq x y z
N MET A 1 -23.91 7.05 -24.18
CA MET A 1 -23.57 5.82 -23.43
C MET A 1 -22.16 5.83 -22.83
N ALA A 2 -21.10 6.21 -23.56
CA ALA A 2 -19.71 6.19 -23.05
C ALA A 2 -19.49 7.01 -21.75
N THR A 3 -20.21 8.12 -21.56
CA THR A 3 -20.11 8.97 -20.35
C THR A 3 -20.56 8.25 -19.08
N LEU A 4 -21.62 7.43 -19.15
CA LEU A 4 -22.11 6.64 -18.01
C LEU A 4 -21.15 5.49 -17.66
N LEU A 5 -20.63 4.79 -18.68
CA LEU A 5 -19.64 3.74 -18.50
C LEU A 5 -18.36 4.27 -17.83
N ARG A 6 -17.87 5.44 -18.26
CA ARG A 6 -16.74 6.13 -17.62
C ARG A 6 -17.05 6.52 -16.18
N GLN A 7 -18.27 6.96 -15.87
CA GLN A 7 -18.67 7.29 -14.50
C GLN A 7 -18.63 6.06 -13.58
N ILE A 8 -19.09 4.91 -14.07
CA ILE A 8 -19.06 3.64 -13.31
C ILE A 8 -17.61 3.23 -13.05
N VAL A 9 -16.76 3.26 -14.08
CA VAL A 9 -15.33 2.89 -13.94
C VAL A 9 -14.54 3.88 -13.09
N ALA A 10 -14.92 5.17 -13.12
CA ALA A 10 -14.35 6.22 -12.29
C ALA A 10 -14.67 6.03 -10.81
N SER A 11 -15.82 5.43 -10.47
CA SER A 11 -16.20 5.17 -9.09
C SER A 11 -15.13 4.34 -8.37
N PRO A 12 -14.78 4.65 -7.11
CA PRO A 12 -15.38 5.65 -6.22
C PRO A 12 -14.73 7.05 -6.25
N ARG A 13 -13.95 7.36 -7.29
CA ARG A 13 -13.14 8.58 -7.35
C ARG A 13 -13.99 9.80 -7.73
N ALA A 14 -13.56 10.97 -7.26
CA ALA A 14 -14.20 12.24 -7.57
C ALA A 14 -13.88 12.64 -9.03
N ARG A 15 -14.90 13.10 -9.77
CA ARG A 15 -14.73 13.67 -11.11
C ARG A 15 -14.50 15.16 -11.00
N HIS A 16 -13.76 15.72 -11.95
CA HIS A 16 -13.68 17.16 -12.09
C HIS A 16 -15.04 17.67 -12.59
N PRO A 17 -15.68 18.64 -11.91
CA PRO A 17 -17.01 19.12 -12.26
C PRO A 17 -17.03 19.74 -13.66
N GLU A 18 -16.04 20.56 -14.00
CA GLU A 18 -15.98 21.24 -15.31
C GLU A 18 -15.46 20.37 -16.46
N ALA A 19 -14.35 19.63 -16.27
CA ALA A 19 -13.75 18.83 -17.34
C ALA A 19 -14.59 17.61 -17.73
N GLY A 20 -15.42 17.11 -16.81
CA GLY A 20 -16.10 15.83 -16.98
C GLY A 20 -15.15 14.62 -17.03
N LEU A 21 -13.91 14.77 -16.56
CA LEU A 21 -12.90 13.70 -16.53
C LEU A 21 -12.73 13.15 -15.10
N ASP A 22 -12.24 11.91 -15.01
CA ASP A 22 -11.75 11.36 -13.74
C ASP A 22 -10.40 12.00 -13.38
N LEU A 23 -10.46 13.21 -12.81
CA LEU A 23 -9.36 14.13 -12.55
C LEU A 23 -9.69 14.99 -11.32
N CYS A 24 -8.69 15.30 -10.50
CA CYS A 24 -8.83 16.28 -9.42
C CYS A 24 -7.54 17.10 -9.24
N TYR A 25 -7.67 18.33 -8.75
CA TYR A 25 -6.55 19.08 -8.21
C TYR A 25 -6.29 18.64 -6.78
N VAL A 26 -5.14 18.01 -6.53
CA VAL A 26 -4.66 17.72 -5.17
C VAL A 26 -4.23 19.03 -4.52
N THR A 27 -3.42 19.82 -5.21
CA THR A 27 -3.13 21.24 -4.92
C THR A 27 -3.29 22.04 -6.20
N ASP A 28 -3.02 23.34 -6.16
CA ASP A 28 -3.11 24.19 -7.36
C ASP A 28 -2.10 23.77 -8.43
N ASN A 29 -0.99 23.11 -8.03
CA ASN A 29 0.09 22.68 -8.92
C ASN A 29 0.13 21.18 -9.17
N ILE A 30 -0.66 20.39 -8.45
CA ILE A 30 -0.63 18.93 -8.55
C ILE A 30 -2.02 18.44 -8.95
N ILE A 31 -2.12 17.89 -10.16
CA ILE A 31 -3.31 17.20 -10.65
C ILE A 31 -3.11 15.69 -10.49
N ALA A 32 -4.15 14.97 -10.07
CA ALA A 32 -4.20 13.52 -10.16
C ALA A 32 -5.33 13.09 -11.11
N THR A 33 -5.04 12.18 -12.05
CA THR A 33 -6.05 11.67 -12.99
C THR A 33 -5.91 10.15 -13.20
N SER A 34 -7.01 9.51 -13.62
CA SER A 34 -6.93 8.15 -14.16
C SER A 34 -6.15 8.13 -15.48
N GLY A 35 -5.51 7.00 -15.80
CA GLY A 35 -4.72 6.88 -17.02
C GLY A 35 -5.59 7.05 -18.26
N PRO A 36 -5.32 8.05 -19.11
CA PRO A 36 -6.09 8.25 -20.32
C PRO A 36 -5.77 7.18 -21.36
N SER A 37 -6.54 7.16 -22.44
CA SER A 37 -6.38 6.20 -23.53
C SER A 37 -6.89 6.78 -24.84
N SER A 38 -6.11 6.61 -25.90
CA SER A 38 -6.54 6.89 -27.28
C SER A 38 -7.03 5.65 -28.02
N VAL A 39 -6.70 4.46 -27.52
CA VAL A 39 -6.97 3.18 -28.18
C VAL A 39 -8.33 2.58 -27.79
N TRP A 40 -9.10 2.10 -28.77
CA TRP A 40 -10.29 1.28 -28.53
C TRP A 40 -9.91 -0.16 -28.11
N PRO A 41 -10.66 -0.82 -27.21
CA PRO A 41 -11.90 -0.36 -26.58
C PRO A 41 -11.69 0.47 -25.30
N LYS A 42 -10.44 0.63 -24.84
CA LYS A 42 -10.11 1.35 -23.59
C LYS A 42 -10.62 2.79 -23.56
N LYS A 43 -10.60 3.49 -24.70
CA LYS A 43 -11.16 4.85 -24.88
C LYS A 43 -12.65 4.96 -24.51
N ALA A 44 -13.42 3.86 -24.57
CA ALA A 44 -14.84 3.83 -24.23
C ALA A 44 -15.10 4.05 -22.73
N TYR A 45 -14.20 3.58 -21.89
CA TYR A 45 -14.39 3.50 -20.43
C TYR A 45 -13.29 4.19 -19.61
N ARG A 46 -12.23 4.68 -20.25
CA ARG A 46 -11.21 5.58 -19.65
C ARG A 46 -11.39 7.02 -20.12
N ASN A 47 -10.67 7.94 -19.49
CA ASN A 47 -10.52 9.32 -19.95
C ASN A 47 -9.94 9.32 -21.39
N PRO A 48 -10.58 9.99 -22.37
CA PRO A 48 -9.99 10.18 -23.69
C PRO A 48 -8.75 11.08 -23.60
N THR A 49 -7.63 10.69 -24.22
CA THR A 49 -6.39 11.49 -24.23
C THR A 49 -6.64 12.89 -24.80
N ASP A 50 -7.37 12.97 -25.91
CA ASP A 50 -7.72 14.23 -26.59
C ASP A 50 -8.51 15.20 -25.69
N GLN A 51 -9.41 14.67 -24.85
CA GLN A 51 -10.17 15.50 -23.91
C GLN A 51 -9.34 15.97 -22.73
N LEU A 52 -8.39 15.15 -22.26
CA LEU A 52 -7.45 15.55 -21.22
C LEU A 52 -6.56 16.69 -21.72
N VAL A 53 -5.95 16.55 -22.89
CA VAL A 53 -5.09 17.57 -23.50
C VAL A 53 -5.87 18.86 -23.73
N LYS A 54 -7.06 18.79 -24.31
CA LYS A 54 -7.93 19.97 -24.50
C LYS A 54 -8.20 20.71 -23.19
N PHE A 55 -8.48 19.98 -22.10
CA PHE A 55 -8.70 20.59 -20.79
C PHE A 55 -7.42 21.26 -20.27
N LEU A 56 -6.28 20.56 -20.32
CA LEU A 56 -5.00 21.08 -19.84
C LEU A 56 -4.54 22.31 -20.64
N ASP A 57 -4.67 22.29 -21.96
CA ASP A 57 -4.34 23.44 -22.82
C ASP A 57 -5.24 24.64 -22.52
N SER A 58 -6.54 24.40 -22.29
CA SER A 58 -7.48 25.48 -21.97
C SER A 58 -7.22 26.14 -20.62
N LYS A 59 -6.75 25.38 -19.63
CA LYS A 59 -6.55 25.85 -18.24
C LYS A 59 -5.11 26.31 -17.97
N HIS A 60 -4.13 25.63 -18.53
CA HIS A 60 -2.71 25.77 -18.19
C HIS A 60 -1.82 26.10 -19.38
N GLN A 61 -2.36 26.09 -20.61
CA GLN A 61 -1.60 26.40 -21.83
C GLN A 61 -0.37 25.50 -21.99
N ALA A 62 0.85 26.07 -21.96
CA ALA A 62 2.09 25.32 -22.02
C ALA A 62 2.58 24.83 -20.65
N GLU A 63 1.98 25.30 -19.55
CA GLU A 63 2.48 25.13 -18.18
C GLU A 63 1.95 23.83 -17.51
N TRP A 64 1.88 22.73 -18.26
CA TRP A 64 1.58 21.41 -17.72
C TRP A 64 2.53 20.33 -18.25
N SER A 65 2.91 19.39 -17.39
CA SER A 65 3.69 18.18 -17.77
C SER A 65 3.16 16.95 -17.02
N ILE A 66 3.15 15.81 -17.69
CA ILE A 66 2.64 14.55 -17.17
C ILE A 66 3.76 13.75 -16.48
N PHE A 67 3.44 13.18 -15.31
CA PHE A 67 4.28 12.18 -14.65
C PHE A 67 3.53 10.85 -14.59
N GLU A 68 4.11 9.84 -15.23
CA GLU A 68 3.43 8.62 -15.63
C GLU A 68 4.02 7.38 -14.94
N PHE A 69 3.16 6.57 -14.31
CA PHE A 69 3.60 5.52 -13.38
C PHE A 69 3.30 4.07 -13.80
N ARG A 70 2.83 3.82 -15.02
CA ARG A 70 2.37 2.49 -15.47
C ARG A 70 3.48 1.67 -16.10
N ALA A 71 3.95 0.66 -15.37
CA ALA A 71 4.79 -0.38 -15.96
C ALA A 71 4.08 -1.17 -17.08
N GLU A 72 2.75 -1.27 -17.03
CA GLU A 72 1.95 -1.99 -18.02
C GLU A 72 1.67 -1.19 -19.32
N GLY A 73 2.35 -0.07 -19.53
CA GLY A 73 2.23 0.80 -20.70
C GLY A 73 1.23 1.94 -20.55
N THR A 74 1.63 3.11 -21.04
CA THR A 74 0.97 4.41 -20.87
C THR A 74 -0.46 4.45 -21.40
N GLY A 75 -0.73 3.78 -22.53
CA GLY A 75 -2.07 3.66 -23.13
C GLY A 75 -2.37 4.66 -24.26
N TYR A 76 -1.40 5.50 -24.58
CA TYR A 76 -1.35 6.46 -25.67
C TYR A 76 0.13 6.74 -25.99
N PRO A 77 0.48 7.15 -27.22
CA PRO A 77 1.83 7.56 -27.58
C PRO A 77 2.15 9.00 -27.11
N ASP A 78 3.41 9.26 -26.78
CA ASP A 78 3.85 10.53 -26.16
C ASP A 78 3.58 11.78 -27.02
N HIS A 79 3.58 11.64 -28.34
CA HIS A 79 3.29 12.75 -29.24
C HIS A 79 1.85 13.28 -29.11
N GLU A 80 0.90 12.47 -28.63
CA GLU A 80 -0.47 12.92 -28.35
C GLU A 80 -0.54 13.92 -27.18
N VAL A 81 0.50 13.98 -26.34
CA VAL A 81 0.63 14.93 -25.23
C VAL A 81 1.81 15.88 -25.44
N TYR A 82 2.16 16.14 -26.70
CA TYR A 82 3.26 17.03 -27.11
C TYR A 82 4.63 16.63 -26.53
N ASN A 83 4.82 15.34 -26.20
CA ASN A 83 5.97 14.83 -25.46
C ASN A 83 6.20 15.51 -24.09
N ARG A 84 5.17 16.15 -23.51
CA ARG A 84 5.20 16.72 -22.15
C ARG A 84 4.90 15.62 -21.12
N ILE A 85 5.74 14.60 -21.11
CA ILE A 85 5.56 13.41 -20.28
C ILE A 85 6.89 12.87 -19.78
N HIS A 86 6.92 12.49 -18.50
CA HIS A 86 8.03 11.84 -17.84
C HIS A 86 7.60 10.46 -17.33
N HIS A 87 8.32 9.41 -17.73
CA HIS A 87 8.00 8.04 -17.34
C HIS A 87 8.78 7.58 -16.11
N PHE A 88 8.06 7.27 -15.04
CA PHE A 88 8.57 6.65 -13.82
C PHE A 88 7.75 5.40 -13.50
N PRO A 89 7.86 4.31 -14.27
CA PRO A 89 6.94 3.17 -14.19
C PRO A 89 7.26 2.19 -13.07
N TRP A 90 6.21 1.70 -12.38
CA TRP A 90 6.29 0.51 -11.52
C TRP A 90 4.97 -0.30 -11.53
N PRO A 91 5.01 -1.58 -11.12
CA PRO A 91 3.85 -2.47 -11.09
C PRO A 91 2.64 -1.93 -10.33
N ASP A 92 1.45 -2.25 -10.85
CA ASP A 92 0.19 -1.90 -10.22
C ASP A 92 0.09 -2.52 -8.82
N HIS A 93 -0.58 -1.82 -7.89
CA HIS A 93 -0.77 -2.23 -6.49
C HIS A 93 0.50 -2.34 -5.62
N HIS A 94 1.67 -1.99 -6.15
CA HIS A 94 2.93 -1.95 -5.40
C HIS A 94 3.36 -0.51 -5.09
N PRO A 95 4.20 -0.27 -4.09
CA PRO A 95 5.00 0.96 -4.01
C PRO A 95 6.07 0.97 -5.12
N PRO A 96 6.62 2.15 -5.49
CA PRO A 96 7.76 2.21 -6.40
C PRO A 96 9.03 1.64 -5.74
N PRO A 97 10.02 1.14 -6.50
CA PRO A 97 11.37 1.01 -5.97
C PRO A 97 11.82 2.33 -5.34
N PHE A 98 12.41 2.31 -4.15
CA PHE A 98 12.71 3.55 -3.46
C PHE A 98 13.75 4.40 -4.22
N ALA A 99 14.64 3.75 -4.98
CA ALA A 99 15.60 4.42 -5.87
C ALA A 99 14.97 5.39 -6.89
N ILE A 100 13.70 5.19 -7.26
CA ILE A 100 12.98 6.08 -8.17
C ILE A 100 12.53 7.37 -7.49
N ILE A 101 12.27 7.35 -6.16
CA ILE A 101 11.69 8.48 -5.44
C ILE A 101 12.55 9.74 -5.55
N PRO A 102 13.87 9.75 -5.26
CA PRO A 102 14.67 10.98 -5.34
C PRO A 102 14.62 11.64 -6.72
N ALA A 103 14.75 10.85 -7.79
CA ALA A 103 14.70 11.34 -9.17
C ALA A 103 13.31 11.87 -9.54
N LEU A 104 12.25 11.17 -9.15
CA LEU A 104 10.87 11.61 -9.37
C LEU A 104 10.56 12.92 -8.65
N MET A 105 10.93 13.05 -7.36
CA MET A 105 10.69 14.27 -6.59
C MET A 105 11.49 15.45 -7.16
N ALA A 106 12.75 15.22 -7.55
CA ALA A 106 13.55 16.24 -8.21
C ALA A 106 12.95 16.69 -9.54
N SER A 107 12.57 15.75 -10.42
CA SER A 107 11.96 16.09 -11.70
C SER A 107 10.64 16.84 -11.54
N MET A 108 9.79 16.44 -10.58
CA MET A 108 8.57 17.18 -10.26
C MET A 108 8.87 18.58 -9.72
N ARG A 109 9.85 18.72 -8.81
CA ARG A 109 10.24 20.02 -8.25
C ARG A 109 10.73 20.95 -9.35
N ASN A 110 11.68 20.50 -10.16
CA ASN A 110 12.30 21.30 -11.20
C ASN A 110 11.26 21.80 -12.22
N TRP A 111 10.31 20.94 -12.59
CA TRP A 111 9.16 21.33 -13.42
C TRP A 111 8.30 22.38 -12.71
N VAL A 112 7.77 22.07 -11.53
CA VAL A 112 6.79 22.92 -10.83
C VAL A 112 7.37 24.28 -10.40
N GLN A 113 8.66 24.32 -10.03
CA GLN A 113 9.36 25.52 -9.59
C GLN A 113 10.00 26.31 -10.75
N GLY A 114 9.96 25.81 -11.98
CA GLY A 114 10.45 26.54 -13.14
C GLY A 114 11.96 26.50 -13.36
N GLU A 115 12.68 25.59 -12.69
CA GLU A 115 14.15 25.48 -12.76
C GLU A 115 14.65 24.99 -14.14
N GLU A 116 13.78 24.39 -14.96
CA GLU A 116 14.11 23.86 -16.30
C GLU A 116 14.06 24.91 -17.43
N THR A 117 13.71 26.17 -17.12
CA THR A 117 13.58 27.23 -18.14
C THR A 117 14.91 27.97 -18.31
N PRO A 118 15.56 27.95 -19.49
CA PRO A 118 16.78 28.72 -19.71
C PRO A 118 16.57 30.20 -19.44
N THR A 119 17.47 30.79 -18.66
CA THR A 119 17.43 32.20 -18.24
C THR A 119 17.39 33.18 -19.41
N GLU A 120 17.86 32.75 -20.59
CA GLU A 120 17.92 33.55 -21.82
C GLU A 120 16.55 33.81 -22.48
N MET A 121 15.49 33.08 -22.08
CA MET A 121 14.11 33.35 -22.52
C MET A 121 13.32 34.19 -21.52
N LEU A 122 13.95 34.64 -20.43
CA LEU A 122 13.34 35.47 -19.39
C LEU A 122 13.61 36.95 -19.66
N GLU A 123 13.11 37.46 -20.80
CA GLU A 123 12.94 38.91 -20.94
C GLU A 123 11.90 39.37 -19.91
N GLU A 124 12.31 40.25 -18.98
CA GLU A 124 11.57 41.23 -18.14
C GLU A 124 10.06 41.03 -17.86
N SER A 125 9.53 39.81 -17.91
CA SER A 125 8.19 39.51 -17.42
C SER A 125 8.30 39.48 -15.91
N SER A 126 7.76 40.51 -15.26
CA SER A 126 7.81 40.70 -13.82
C SER A 126 7.61 39.38 -13.06
N GLU A 127 8.28 39.26 -11.90
CA GLU A 127 8.13 38.20 -10.89
C GLU A 127 6.64 37.79 -10.64
N THR A 128 5.72 38.69 -10.97
CA THR A 128 4.26 38.61 -10.84
C THR A 128 3.53 37.82 -11.94
N ALA A 129 4.18 37.44 -13.06
CA ALA A 129 3.50 36.85 -14.22
C ALA A 129 3.96 35.44 -14.64
N ARG A 130 4.81 34.76 -13.85
CA ARG A 130 5.05 33.32 -14.08
C ARG A 130 3.78 32.54 -13.79
N LYS A 131 3.10 32.09 -14.85
CA LYS A 131 1.98 31.16 -14.72
C LYS A 131 2.43 29.92 -13.95
N ARG A 132 1.60 29.51 -13.01
CA ARG A 132 1.90 28.41 -12.10
C ARG A 132 1.94 27.09 -12.88
N ARG A 133 3.09 26.43 -12.91
CA ARG A 133 3.25 25.12 -13.58
C ARG A 133 2.55 24.01 -12.81
N VAL A 134 1.92 23.11 -13.57
CA VAL A 134 1.14 22.00 -13.03
C VAL A 134 1.77 20.66 -13.41
N ALA A 135 2.01 19.81 -12.41
CA ALA A 135 2.36 18.41 -12.60
C ALA A 135 1.09 17.54 -12.64
N VAL A 136 0.92 16.78 -13.72
CA VAL A 136 -0.24 15.91 -13.94
C VAL A 136 0.16 14.47 -13.67
N LEU A 137 -0.24 13.96 -12.51
CA LEU A 137 0.12 12.62 -12.05
C LEU A 137 -0.91 11.60 -12.50
N HIS A 138 -0.49 10.54 -13.18
CA HIS A 138 -1.40 9.45 -13.46
C HIS A 138 -0.76 8.06 -13.40
N CYS A 139 -1.61 7.09 -13.07
CA CYS A 139 -1.33 5.67 -13.18
C CYS A 139 -2.47 5.02 -13.97
N LYS A 140 -2.94 3.84 -13.59
CA LYS A 140 -4.15 3.24 -14.20
C LYS A 140 -5.43 3.93 -13.71
N ALA A 141 -5.68 3.94 -12.40
CA ALA A 141 -6.89 4.53 -11.81
C ALA A 141 -6.66 5.93 -11.21
N GLY A 142 -5.40 6.37 -11.08
CA GLY A 142 -5.07 7.61 -10.39
C GLY A 142 -5.31 7.55 -8.88
N LYS A 143 -5.14 6.37 -8.26
CA LYS A 143 -5.39 6.14 -6.83
C LYS A 143 -4.10 5.84 -6.06
N GLY A 144 -3.72 4.57 -5.90
CA GLY A 144 -2.58 4.16 -5.07
C GLY A 144 -1.24 4.74 -5.53
N ARG A 145 -0.81 4.41 -6.75
CA ARG A 145 0.48 4.90 -7.31
C ARG A 145 0.57 6.43 -7.39
N SER A 146 -0.47 7.07 -7.94
CA SER A 146 -0.53 8.54 -8.02
C SER A 146 -0.60 9.20 -6.65
N GLY A 147 -1.30 8.60 -5.69
CA GLY A 147 -1.34 9.09 -4.32
C GLY A 147 -0.01 8.94 -3.60
N THR A 148 0.71 7.84 -3.80
CA THR A 148 2.08 7.68 -3.28
C THR A 148 2.97 8.80 -3.81
N ALA A 149 2.97 9.08 -5.12
CA ALA A 149 3.77 10.15 -5.70
C ALA A 149 3.33 11.54 -5.21
N ALA A 150 2.02 11.85 -5.24
CA ALA A 150 1.48 13.12 -4.79
C ALA A 150 1.84 13.40 -3.33
N CYS A 151 1.55 12.46 -2.42
CA CYS A 151 1.87 12.62 -1.01
C CYS A 151 3.38 12.74 -0.78
N SER A 152 4.19 11.98 -1.52
CA SER A 152 5.66 12.09 -1.43
C SER A 152 6.14 13.49 -1.80
N TYR A 153 5.56 14.10 -2.84
CA TYR A 153 5.90 15.46 -3.25
C TYR A 153 5.50 16.49 -2.19
N LEU A 154 4.27 16.42 -1.68
CA LEU A 154 3.79 17.33 -0.63
C LEU A 154 4.67 17.28 0.62
N ILE A 155 5.13 16.08 1.01
CA ILE A 155 6.00 15.91 2.17
C ILE A 155 7.40 16.43 1.86
N SER A 156 8.01 15.94 0.78
CA SER A 156 9.43 16.17 0.52
C SER A 156 9.72 17.58 0.01
N GLU A 157 8.87 18.15 -0.84
CA GLU A 157 9.13 19.42 -1.52
C GLU A 157 8.26 20.58 -0.97
N GLU A 158 7.11 20.28 -0.35
CA GLU A 158 6.24 21.32 0.24
C GLU A 158 6.20 21.30 1.78
N GLY A 159 6.93 20.39 2.44
CA GLY A 159 7.06 20.36 3.90
C GLY A 159 5.81 19.91 4.67
N TRP A 160 4.86 19.26 4.01
CA TRP A 160 3.63 18.79 4.67
C TRP A 160 3.93 17.64 5.64
N LYS A 161 3.14 17.56 6.72
CA LYS A 161 3.12 16.35 7.54
C LYS A 161 2.51 15.19 6.74
N LYS A 162 3.04 13.99 6.94
CA LYS A 162 2.54 12.76 6.30
C LYS A 162 1.03 12.57 6.40
N ALA A 163 0.45 12.80 7.58
CA ALA A 163 -0.98 12.64 7.81
C ALA A 163 -1.80 13.62 6.97
N ASP A 164 -1.38 14.89 6.92
CA ASP A 164 -2.05 15.95 6.18
C ASP A 164 -1.97 15.70 4.66
N ALA A 165 -0.83 15.24 4.15
CA ALA A 165 -0.65 14.88 2.75
C ALA A 165 -1.59 13.73 2.33
N LEU A 166 -1.68 12.66 3.14
CA LEU A 166 -2.56 11.52 2.89
C LEU A 166 -4.04 11.90 2.97
N GLN A 167 -4.41 12.72 3.96
CA GLN A 167 -5.78 13.21 4.12
C GLN A 167 -6.16 14.10 2.92
N ARG A 168 -5.29 15.05 2.56
CA ARG A 168 -5.49 15.94 1.41
C ARG A 168 -5.70 15.17 0.12
N PHE A 169 -4.87 14.17 -0.17
CA PHE A 169 -5.06 13.35 -1.36
C PHE A 169 -6.38 12.59 -1.31
N THR A 170 -6.76 12.05 -0.16
CA THR A 170 -8.04 11.35 0.02
C THR A 170 -9.23 12.27 -0.24
N ASP A 171 -9.28 13.44 0.39
CA ASP A 171 -10.38 14.40 0.28
C ASP A 171 -10.57 14.91 -1.15
N ARG A 172 -9.47 15.08 -1.88
CA ARG A 172 -9.52 15.55 -3.27
C ARG A 172 -9.82 14.43 -4.26
N ARG A 173 -9.35 13.20 -4.00
CA ARG A 173 -9.41 12.11 -4.97
C ARG A 173 -10.62 11.21 -4.81
N MET A 174 -11.11 11.04 -3.59
CA MET A 174 -12.16 10.07 -3.25
C MET A 174 -13.49 10.79 -2.98
N ARG A 175 -14.62 10.14 -3.29
CA ARG A 175 -15.92 10.60 -2.79
C ARG A 175 -15.98 10.38 -1.27
N VAL A 176 -16.65 11.29 -0.57
CA VAL A 176 -16.87 11.21 0.88
C VAL A 176 -17.47 9.85 1.24
N GLY A 177 -16.87 9.16 2.21
CA GLY A 177 -17.32 7.84 2.68
C GLY A 177 -16.79 6.63 1.89
N PHE A 178 -16.02 6.80 0.81
CA PHE A 178 -15.52 5.69 -0.02
C PHE A 178 -14.07 5.25 0.29
N GLY A 179 -13.62 5.50 1.52
CA GLY A 179 -12.31 5.10 2.03
C GLY A 179 -11.14 5.94 1.50
N TYR A 180 -9.93 5.54 1.90
CA TYR A 180 -8.71 6.31 1.67
C TYR A 180 -8.25 6.31 0.20
N GLY A 181 -7.62 7.42 -0.21
CA GLY A 181 -6.98 7.57 -1.51
C GLY A 181 -5.76 6.65 -1.66
N VAL A 182 -4.91 6.56 -0.64
CA VAL A 182 -3.87 5.53 -0.53
C VAL A 182 -4.26 4.59 0.59
N SER A 183 -4.44 3.30 0.28
CA SER A 183 -4.97 2.32 1.24
C SER A 183 -4.14 1.05 1.36
N ILE A 184 -3.22 0.79 0.41
CA ILE A 184 -2.39 -0.42 0.44
C ILE A 184 -1.29 -0.21 1.50
N PRO A 185 -1.12 -1.14 2.46
CA PRO A 185 -0.15 -0.97 3.55
C PRO A 185 1.29 -0.72 3.09
N SER A 186 1.75 -1.39 2.03
CA SER A 186 3.09 -1.16 1.47
C SER A 186 3.24 0.24 0.85
N GLN A 187 2.21 0.75 0.18
CA GLN A 187 2.22 2.14 -0.33
C GLN A 187 2.23 3.16 0.82
N LEU A 188 1.46 2.94 1.88
CA LEU A 188 1.47 3.79 3.09
C LEU A 188 2.84 3.75 3.79
N ARG A 189 3.46 2.57 3.87
CA ARG A 189 4.82 2.40 4.41
C ARG A 189 5.82 3.23 3.60
N TRP A 190 5.71 3.24 2.28
CA TRP A 190 6.60 4.04 1.43
C TRP A 190 6.43 5.54 1.64
N VAL A 191 5.20 6.03 1.79
CA VAL A 191 4.98 7.45 2.17
C VAL A 191 5.66 7.74 3.52
N GLY A 192 5.61 6.80 4.48
CA GLY A 192 6.38 6.89 5.72
C GLY A 192 7.90 6.87 5.54
N TYR A 193 8.41 6.11 4.57
CA TYR A 193 9.84 6.13 4.22
C TYR A 193 10.25 7.46 3.59
N VAL A 194 9.41 8.08 2.76
CA VAL A 194 9.67 9.42 2.21
C VAL A 194 9.71 10.48 3.30
N ASP A 195 8.78 10.44 4.25
CA ASP A 195 8.78 11.31 5.42
C ASP A 195 10.10 11.19 6.21
N ARG A 196 10.53 9.96 6.52
CA ARG A 196 11.83 9.73 7.17
C ARG A 196 13.03 10.17 6.33
N TRP A 197 13.03 9.85 5.04
CA TRP A 197 14.10 10.22 4.10
C TRP A 197 14.26 11.74 4.00
N THR A 198 13.15 12.47 3.98
CA THR A 198 13.10 13.93 3.95
C THR A 198 13.58 14.52 5.28
N ASN A 199 12.94 14.13 6.37
CA ASN A 199 13.02 14.85 7.64
C ASN A 199 14.15 14.36 8.56
N HIS A 200 14.71 13.18 8.30
CA HIS A 200 15.73 12.56 9.17
C HIS A 200 16.99 12.11 8.43
N MET A 201 16.99 12.09 7.10
CA MET A 201 18.12 11.60 6.29
C MET A 201 18.65 12.63 5.30
N ASN A 202 18.24 13.90 5.41
CA ASN A 202 18.63 14.99 4.51
C ASN A 202 18.48 14.63 3.03
N LYS A 203 17.40 13.91 2.69
CA LYS A 203 17.12 13.40 1.35
C LYS A 203 18.25 12.57 0.71
N ARG A 204 19.13 11.96 1.51
CA ARG A 204 20.18 11.06 1.01
C ARG A 204 19.68 9.62 0.98
N TYR A 205 19.58 9.07 -0.22
CA TYR A 205 19.32 7.65 -0.46
C TYR A 205 20.56 6.98 -1.01
N ILE A 206 20.90 5.80 -0.47
CA ILE A 206 22.02 4.97 -0.93
C ILE A 206 21.46 3.58 -1.14
N GLU A 207 21.42 3.15 -2.39
CA GLU A 207 21.05 1.79 -2.78
C GLU A 207 22.06 0.79 -2.21
N ARG A 208 21.57 -0.30 -1.64
CA ARG A 208 22.42 -1.35 -1.05
C ARG A 208 21.90 -2.74 -1.41
N PRO A 209 22.74 -3.63 -1.94
CA PRO A 209 22.38 -5.03 -2.05
C PRO A 209 22.08 -5.61 -0.67
N VAL A 210 21.00 -6.38 -0.59
CA VAL A 210 20.58 -7.04 0.65
C VAL A 210 20.67 -8.55 0.49
N GLU A 211 21.20 -9.21 1.52
CA GLU A 211 21.25 -10.66 1.64
C GLU A 211 20.24 -11.13 2.69
N ILE A 212 19.23 -11.87 2.26
CA ILE A 212 18.22 -12.44 3.15
C ILE A 212 18.66 -13.83 3.56
N VAL A 213 18.86 -14.01 4.86
CA VAL A 213 19.34 -15.25 5.46
C VAL A 213 18.24 -15.99 6.23
N GLU A 214 17.19 -15.29 6.63
CA GLU A 214 16.14 -15.85 7.47
C GLU A 214 14.89 -14.95 7.45
N LEU A 215 13.71 -15.57 7.43
CA LEU A 215 12.42 -14.89 7.49
C LEU A 215 11.58 -15.51 8.62
N HIS A 216 11.15 -14.68 9.57
CA HIS A 216 10.29 -15.09 10.67
C HIS A 216 8.86 -14.68 10.34
N ILE A 217 7.92 -15.61 10.41
CA ILE A 217 6.51 -15.36 10.11
C ILE A 217 5.65 -15.88 11.25
N TRP A 218 4.84 -15.00 11.81
CA TRP A 218 3.83 -15.35 12.80
C TRP A 218 2.46 -15.48 12.13
N GLY A 219 1.74 -16.55 12.45
CA GLY A 219 0.40 -16.80 11.93
C GLY A 219 0.37 -17.39 10.51
N LEU A 220 1.43 -18.04 10.03
CA LEU A 220 1.47 -18.63 8.68
C LEU A 220 0.49 -19.81 8.60
N ARG A 221 -0.54 -19.66 7.77
CA ARG A 221 -1.55 -20.71 7.53
C ARG A 221 -0.99 -21.83 6.65
N ASP A 222 -1.52 -23.03 6.83
CA ASP A 222 -1.11 -24.16 6.00
C ASP A 222 -1.50 -23.95 4.52
N GLY A 223 -0.66 -24.47 3.62
CA GLY A 223 -0.81 -24.32 2.17
C GLY A 223 -0.50 -22.93 1.61
N VAL A 224 -0.04 -21.98 2.43
CA VAL A 224 0.46 -20.67 1.96
C VAL A 224 1.91 -20.81 1.53
N LYS A 225 2.19 -20.46 0.27
CA LYS A 225 3.56 -20.31 -0.23
C LYS A 225 4.10 -18.95 0.17
N VAL A 226 5.39 -18.93 0.46
CA VAL A 226 6.12 -17.69 0.75
C VAL A 226 7.22 -17.56 -0.28
N ALA A 227 7.28 -16.40 -0.92
CA ALA A 227 8.30 -16.08 -1.89
C ALA A 227 9.01 -14.77 -1.51
N VAL A 228 10.31 -14.72 -1.81
CA VAL A 228 11.06 -13.47 -1.86
C VAL A 228 11.06 -13.01 -3.30
N GLU A 229 10.56 -11.81 -3.52
CA GLU A 229 10.55 -11.13 -4.81
C GLU A 229 11.31 -9.81 -4.73
N GLY A 230 11.72 -9.31 -5.88
CA GLY A 230 12.42 -8.04 -6.00
C GLY A 230 12.13 -7.37 -7.33
N PHE A 231 12.45 -6.08 -7.41
CA PHE A 231 12.34 -5.32 -8.65
C PHE A 231 13.46 -5.68 -9.63
N VAL A 232 13.10 -5.79 -10.90
CA VAL A 232 14.00 -5.94 -12.05
C VAL A 232 13.60 -4.95 -13.14
N GLU A 233 14.40 -4.82 -14.19
CA GLU A 233 14.12 -3.93 -15.34
C GLU A 233 13.86 -2.48 -14.90
N ASN A 234 14.74 -1.94 -14.06
CA ASN A 234 14.63 -0.59 -13.50
C ASN A 234 13.29 -0.32 -12.79
N GLY A 235 12.76 -1.33 -12.10
CA GLY A 235 11.52 -1.19 -11.33
C GLY A 235 10.24 -1.54 -12.06
N ARG A 236 10.30 -1.83 -13.37
CA ARG A 236 9.11 -2.10 -14.19
C ARG A 236 8.47 -3.45 -13.88
N ARG A 237 9.25 -4.43 -13.43
CA ARG A 237 8.78 -5.79 -13.19
C ARG A 237 9.22 -6.28 -11.82
N ILE A 238 8.38 -7.11 -11.22
CA ILE A 238 8.72 -7.87 -10.01
C ILE A 238 9.00 -9.31 -10.44
N GLN A 239 10.08 -9.87 -9.92
CA GLN A 239 10.50 -11.24 -10.18
C GLN A 239 10.68 -11.97 -8.85
N SER A 240 10.24 -13.23 -8.80
CA SER A 240 10.53 -14.14 -7.69
C SER A 240 11.99 -14.60 -7.76
N PHE A 241 12.73 -14.36 -6.69
CA PHE A 241 14.13 -14.79 -6.52
C PHE A 241 14.22 -16.09 -5.72
N HIS A 242 13.27 -16.33 -4.82
CA HIS A 242 13.23 -17.55 -4.03
C HIS A 242 11.78 -17.90 -3.66
N ILE A 243 11.46 -19.20 -3.68
CA ILE A 243 10.21 -19.74 -3.15
C ILE A 243 10.59 -20.76 -2.09
N PHE A 244 10.18 -20.53 -0.85
CA PHE A 244 10.57 -21.39 0.26
C PHE A 244 9.96 -22.79 0.12
N LYS A 245 10.82 -23.80 0.25
CA LYS A 245 10.42 -25.21 0.24
C LYS A 245 10.03 -25.68 1.64
N LYS A 246 9.31 -26.79 1.72
CA LYS A 246 8.98 -27.42 3.02
C LYS A 246 10.23 -27.76 3.85
N SER A 247 11.33 -28.15 3.19
CA SER A 247 12.62 -28.43 3.85
C SER A 247 13.30 -27.19 4.44
N GLU A 248 12.91 -25.99 4.00
CA GLU A 248 13.43 -24.71 4.46
C GLU A 248 12.53 -24.10 5.55
N LYS A 249 11.48 -24.82 5.95
CA LYS A 249 10.46 -24.40 6.90
C LYS A 249 10.64 -25.11 8.24
N ILE A 250 10.86 -24.34 9.29
CA ILE A 250 10.88 -24.81 10.67
C ILE A 250 9.64 -24.24 11.36
N VAL A 251 8.75 -25.09 11.85
CA VAL A 251 7.60 -24.66 12.66
C VAL A 251 8.08 -24.51 14.09
N VAL A 252 7.88 -23.33 14.66
CA VAL A 252 8.14 -23.05 16.06
C VAL A 252 6.78 -23.13 16.75
N ASP A 253 6.61 -24.14 17.60
CA ASP A 253 5.40 -24.25 18.42
C ASP A 253 5.47 -23.16 19.49
N ASP A 254 4.53 -22.21 19.48
CA ASP A 254 4.42 -21.21 20.53
C ASP A 254 3.79 -21.87 21.76
N GLY A 255 4.59 -22.66 22.48
CA GLY A 255 4.33 -22.92 23.89
C GLY A 255 4.35 -21.58 24.61
N GLU A 256 3.17 -21.05 24.88
CA GLU A 256 2.88 -19.81 25.59
C GLU A 256 3.31 -18.51 24.87
N SER A 257 2.30 -17.75 24.44
CA SER A 257 2.50 -16.33 24.12
C SER A 257 2.94 -15.58 25.40
N PRO A 258 3.84 -14.58 25.34
CA PRO A 258 4.25 -13.77 26.51
C PRO A 258 3.14 -12.90 27.13
N MET A 259 1.87 -13.19 26.85
CA MET A 259 0.70 -12.49 27.36
C MET A 259 -0.05 -13.24 28.47
N ASP A 260 0.28 -14.51 28.76
CA ASP A 260 -0.40 -15.27 29.83
C ASP A 260 0.24 -15.14 31.22
N THR A 261 1.43 -14.54 31.34
CA THR A 261 2.16 -14.45 32.64
C THR A 261 1.80 -13.22 33.48
N LEU A 262 0.64 -12.59 33.27
CA LEU A 262 0.12 -11.53 34.15
C LEU A 262 -1.28 -11.82 34.72
N GLN A 263 -1.75 -13.06 34.61
CA GLN A 263 -3.05 -13.48 35.17
C GLN A 263 -3.00 -14.84 35.87
N SER A 264 -1.87 -15.18 36.53
CA SER A 264 -1.85 -16.28 37.48
C SER A 264 -0.88 -16.05 38.63
N SER A 265 -1.19 -15.08 39.48
CA SER A 265 -0.61 -15.02 40.81
C SER A 265 -1.68 -14.70 41.85
N GLN A 266 -2.11 -15.77 42.52
CA GLN A 266 -2.57 -15.84 43.90
C GLN A 266 -4.02 -15.42 44.23
N ILE A 267 -4.87 -16.45 44.37
CA ILE A 267 -5.89 -16.49 45.43
C ILE A 267 -5.40 -17.49 46.48
N SER A 268 -5.02 -16.97 47.64
CA SER A 268 -5.03 -17.72 48.89
C SER A 268 -5.35 -16.73 50.01
N SER A 269 -6.62 -16.65 50.39
CA SER A 269 -7.08 -15.93 51.57
C SER A 269 -7.00 -16.84 52.80
N PRO A 270 -6.57 -16.31 53.96
CA PRO A 270 -7.06 -16.74 55.24
C PRO A 270 -8.00 -15.69 55.86
N SER A 271 -9.02 -16.21 56.53
CA SER A 271 -10.01 -15.57 57.38
C SER A 271 -9.42 -14.72 58.52
N SER A 272 -10.06 -13.58 58.85
CA SER A 272 -10.51 -13.16 60.20
C SER A 272 -11.00 -11.70 60.22
N ALA A 273 -12.18 -11.47 60.84
CA ALA A 273 -12.69 -10.31 61.60
C ALA A 273 -12.20 -8.86 61.26
N SER A 274 -13.01 -7.80 61.21
CA SER A 274 -14.29 -7.46 61.86
C SER A 274 -14.78 -6.06 61.39
N SER A 275 -16.11 -5.87 61.42
CA SER A 275 -16.88 -4.65 61.73
C SER A 275 -16.71 -3.35 60.89
N LEU A 276 -17.80 -2.85 60.28
CA LEU A 276 -18.69 -1.79 60.81
C LEU A 276 -19.81 -1.39 59.80
N LEU A 277 -21.06 -1.58 60.25
CA LEU A 277 -22.29 -0.76 60.16
C LEU A 277 -22.79 -0.04 58.89
N SER A 278 -24.03 -0.43 58.52
CA SER A 278 -25.23 0.36 58.11
C SER A 278 -25.15 1.17 56.79
N ASN A 279 -26.14 1.26 55.91
CA ASN A 279 -27.61 1.21 56.02
C ASN A 279 -28.22 1.16 54.60
N GLY A 280 -29.43 0.62 54.42
CA GLY A 280 -30.34 1.01 53.33
C GLY A 280 -30.81 -0.08 52.37
N THR A 281 -32.02 -0.61 52.64
CA THR A 281 -32.87 -1.55 51.89
C THR A 281 -33.71 -0.84 50.78
N PRO A 282 -34.70 -1.49 50.11
CA PRO A 282 -34.69 -2.76 49.35
C PRO A 282 -35.45 -2.63 47.99
N PHE A 283 -35.67 -3.75 47.26
CA PHE A 283 -36.91 -4.20 46.56
C PHE A 283 -36.49 -5.24 45.47
N VAL A 284 -36.59 -6.57 45.68
CA VAL A 284 -37.75 -7.49 45.67
C VAL A 284 -38.24 -7.85 44.26
N ASN A 285 -37.84 -9.03 43.74
CA ASN A 285 -38.72 -10.20 43.48
C ASN A 285 -38.06 -11.27 42.57
N THR A 286 -37.84 -12.45 43.14
CA THR A 286 -37.78 -13.79 42.53
C THR A 286 -39.21 -14.24 42.09
N PRO A 287 -39.46 -15.35 41.33
CA PRO A 287 -38.89 -16.67 41.60
C PRO A 287 -38.76 -17.74 40.46
N MET A 288 -38.00 -18.78 40.82
CA MET A 288 -38.21 -20.23 40.57
C MET A 288 -37.87 -20.88 39.22
N SER A 289 -36.86 -21.75 39.30
CA SER A 289 -36.68 -23.00 38.51
C SER A 289 -37.60 -24.11 39.05
N PRO A 290 -37.74 -25.26 38.34
CA PRO A 290 -36.91 -26.41 38.72
C PRO A 290 -36.49 -27.39 37.58
N THR A 291 -35.27 -27.90 37.75
CA THR A 291 -34.68 -29.24 37.49
C THR A 291 -35.37 -30.30 36.63
N GLY A 292 -34.56 -31.01 35.81
CA GLY A 292 -34.81 -32.38 35.34
C GLY A 292 -33.63 -32.97 34.55
N THR A 293 -33.12 -34.12 35.00
CA THR A 293 -31.87 -34.79 34.58
C THR A 293 -32.11 -35.94 33.58
N SER A 294 -31.21 -36.07 32.58
CA SER A 294 -30.72 -37.19 31.71
C SER A 294 -31.41 -38.58 31.67
N PRO A 295 -31.35 -39.38 30.55
CA PRO A 295 -30.12 -40.10 30.16
C PRO A 295 -29.84 -40.40 28.65
N THR A 296 -28.52 -40.43 28.34
CA THR A 296 -27.71 -41.26 27.40
C THR A 296 -28.30 -41.88 26.10
N HIS A 297 -27.66 -41.61 24.95
CA HIS A 297 -27.01 -42.64 24.10
C HIS A 297 -26.18 -42.02 22.94
N ASP A 298 -24.99 -42.62 22.75
CA ASP A 298 -24.17 -42.78 21.54
C ASP A 298 -23.47 -41.59 20.84
N LEU A 299 -22.13 -41.63 20.92
CA LEU A 299 -21.18 -41.03 19.97
C LEU A 299 -21.15 -41.86 18.67
N PRO A 300 -20.92 -41.21 17.53
CA PRO A 300 -19.59 -41.39 16.93
C PRO A 300 -18.95 -40.07 16.45
N ASN A 301 -17.68 -39.96 16.84
CA ASN A 301 -16.53 -39.28 16.24
C ASN A 301 -16.68 -38.18 15.16
N ALA A 302 -15.91 -37.13 15.45
CA ALA A 302 -15.20 -36.18 14.59
C ALA A 302 -15.94 -34.91 14.11
N PRO A 303 -15.67 -33.73 14.73
CA PRO A 303 -15.80 -32.47 14.02
C PRO A 303 -14.56 -32.27 13.15
N THR A 304 -14.74 -32.42 11.85
CA THR A 304 -13.74 -32.03 10.86
C THR A 304 -13.62 -30.51 10.84
N ARG A 305 -12.37 -30.04 10.88
CA ARG A 305 -11.90 -28.70 10.50
C ARG A 305 -12.04 -27.60 11.56
N ALA A 306 -11.27 -27.75 12.64
CA ALA A 306 -10.74 -26.59 13.34
C ALA A 306 -10.02 -25.69 12.32
N THR A 307 -10.43 -24.44 12.24
CA THR A 307 -9.70 -23.38 11.53
C THR A 307 -8.31 -23.32 12.17
N SER A 308 -7.28 -23.84 11.49
CA SER A 308 -5.93 -23.88 12.07
C SER A 308 -5.51 -22.45 12.43
N ILE A 309 -5.32 -22.19 13.72
CA ILE A 309 -4.60 -21.01 14.21
C ILE A 309 -3.26 -21.03 13.49
N GLY A 310 -2.91 -19.93 12.81
CA GLY A 310 -1.69 -19.90 11.98
C GLY A 310 -0.44 -20.15 12.83
N ALA A 311 0.54 -20.86 12.31
CA ALA A 311 1.73 -21.24 13.06
C ALA A 311 2.82 -20.15 13.00
N THR A 312 3.67 -20.11 14.03
CA THR A 312 4.94 -19.38 13.97
C THR A 312 5.96 -20.21 13.19
N VAL A 313 6.59 -19.59 12.22
CA VAL A 313 7.39 -20.27 11.21
C VAL A 313 8.68 -19.51 10.95
N LEU A 314 9.78 -20.23 11.02
CA LEU A 314 11.09 -19.78 10.62
C LEU A 314 11.43 -20.36 9.24
N LEU A 315 11.69 -19.48 8.27
CA LEU A 315 12.08 -19.85 6.93
C LEU A 315 13.56 -19.53 6.72
N LYS A 316 14.36 -20.57 6.46
CA LYS A 316 15.82 -20.48 6.24
C LYS A 316 16.16 -21.01 4.84
N PRO A 317 16.56 -20.14 3.90
CA PRO A 317 16.95 -20.60 2.58
C PRO A 317 18.27 -21.38 2.67
N THR A 318 18.41 -22.40 1.83
CA THR A 318 19.63 -23.24 1.82
C THR A 318 20.88 -22.44 1.46
N THR A 319 20.72 -21.43 0.62
CA THR A 319 21.73 -20.44 0.26
C THR A 319 21.17 -19.04 0.49
N PRO A 320 21.96 -18.06 0.95
CA PRO A 320 21.48 -16.70 1.13
C PRO A 320 20.86 -16.13 -0.15
N ILE A 321 19.72 -15.46 -0.02
CA ILE A 321 19.00 -14.87 -1.15
C ILE A 321 19.54 -13.46 -1.36
N ILE A 322 20.13 -13.20 -2.52
CA ILE A 322 20.70 -11.89 -2.87
C ILE A 322 19.73 -11.18 -3.80
N LEU A 323 19.27 -10.00 -3.40
CA LEU A 323 18.46 -9.13 -4.24
C LEU A 323 19.32 -8.04 -4.90
N PRO A 324 18.99 -7.64 -6.14
CA PRO A 324 19.73 -6.59 -6.85
C PRO A 324 19.53 -5.19 -6.26
N THR A 325 18.46 -4.99 -5.48
CA THR A 325 18.13 -3.72 -4.82
C THR A 325 17.83 -3.93 -3.33
N SER A 326 17.76 -2.84 -2.57
CA SER A 326 17.34 -2.81 -1.17
C SER A 326 15.84 -3.07 -0.97
N ASP A 327 15.05 -3.07 -2.05
CA ASP A 327 13.60 -3.24 -1.98
C ASP A 327 13.25 -4.73 -1.90
N ILE A 328 12.83 -5.16 -0.71
CA ILE A 328 12.42 -6.54 -0.45
C ILE A 328 10.90 -6.64 -0.58
N ASN A 329 10.42 -7.54 -1.44
CA ASN A 329 9.02 -7.91 -1.49
C ASN A 329 8.84 -9.35 -0.97
N ILE A 330 7.95 -9.54 0.00
CA ILE A 330 7.60 -10.87 0.51
C ILE A 330 6.17 -11.16 0.07
N ASP A 331 6.03 -12.12 -0.83
CA ASP A 331 4.73 -12.53 -1.36
C ASP A 331 4.19 -13.75 -0.62
N PHE A 332 2.87 -13.75 -0.44
CA PHE A 332 2.11 -14.80 0.23
C PHE A 332 1.01 -15.33 -0.69
N GLU A 333 1.27 -16.45 -1.35
CA GLU A 333 0.34 -17.05 -2.31
C GLU A 333 -0.39 -18.24 -1.67
N ARG A 334 -1.71 -18.16 -1.52
CA ARG A 334 -2.53 -19.34 -1.16
C ARG A 334 -3.05 -20.02 -2.43
N ARG A 335 -2.66 -21.27 -2.65
CA ARG A 335 -3.26 -22.10 -3.72
C ARG A 335 -4.40 -22.92 -3.15
N ASN A 336 -5.62 -22.63 -3.59
CA ASN A 336 -6.75 -23.52 -3.39
C ASN A 336 -6.83 -24.45 -4.61
N LYS A 337 -6.47 -25.73 -4.43
CA LYS A 337 -6.80 -26.77 -5.42
C LYS A 337 -8.28 -27.10 -5.26
N ALA A 338 -9.10 -26.82 -6.28
CA ALA A 338 -10.46 -27.32 -6.31
C ALA A 338 -10.42 -28.82 -6.63
N SER A 339 -10.79 -29.66 -5.66
CA SER A 339 -10.67 -31.12 -5.73
C SER A 339 -11.49 -31.76 -6.85
N TYR A 340 -12.47 -31.05 -7.42
CA TYR A 340 -13.47 -31.61 -8.33
C TYR A 340 -13.38 -31.12 -9.78
N THR A 341 -12.52 -30.15 -10.11
CA THR A 341 -12.45 -29.57 -11.47
C THR A 341 -11.06 -29.52 -12.09
N GLY A 342 -10.00 -29.83 -11.34
CA GLY A 342 -8.62 -29.73 -11.83
C GLY A 342 -8.10 -28.29 -12.02
N TRP A 343 -8.91 -27.26 -11.76
CA TRP A 343 -8.50 -25.86 -11.82
C TRP A 343 -7.81 -25.44 -10.51
N THR A 344 -6.65 -24.79 -10.63
CA THR A 344 -5.96 -24.17 -9.49
C THR A 344 -6.47 -22.74 -9.34
N MET A 345 -7.23 -22.45 -8.28
CA MET A 345 -7.57 -21.07 -7.92
C MET A 345 -6.45 -20.50 -7.03
N VAL A 346 -5.79 -19.47 -7.53
CA VAL A 346 -4.86 -18.65 -6.74
C VAL A 346 -5.69 -17.54 -6.10
N SER A 347 -5.83 -17.58 -4.78
CA SER A 347 -6.47 -16.50 -4.02
C SER A 347 -5.39 -15.76 -3.24
N MET A 348 -5.22 -14.47 -3.50
CA MET A 348 -4.55 -13.56 -2.57
C MET A 348 -5.43 -13.49 -1.31
N PRO A 349 -4.98 -13.98 -0.14
CA PRO A 349 -5.80 -13.87 1.06
C PRO A 349 -6.00 -12.39 1.37
N ILE A 350 -7.26 -11.96 1.44
CA ILE A 350 -7.62 -10.74 2.14
C ILE A 350 -7.30 -11.01 3.61
N LEU A 351 -6.09 -10.65 4.03
CA LEU A 351 -5.59 -10.77 5.40
C LEU A 351 -6.40 -9.83 6.30
N ARG A 352 -7.54 -10.32 6.80
CA ARG A 352 -8.32 -9.66 7.86
C ARG A 352 -7.86 -10.03 9.28
N GLU A 353 -6.85 -10.91 9.41
CA GLU A 353 -6.16 -11.25 10.67
C GLU A 353 -4.64 -11.28 10.42
N ALA A 354 -3.87 -10.70 11.33
CA ALA A 354 -2.53 -10.17 11.10
C ALA A 354 -1.42 -11.24 11.00
N MET A 355 -1.12 -11.75 9.80
CA MET A 355 0.21 -12.31 9.54
C MET A 355 1.25 -11.20 9.64
N ARG A 356 2.29 -11.41 10.45
CA ARG A 356 3.45 -10.52 10.56
C ARG A 356 4.67 -11.27 10.04
N ALA A 357 5.51 -10.58 9.30
CA ALA A 357 6.78 -11.10 8.85
C ALA A 357 7.89 -10.16 9.31
N MET A 358 8.97 -10.71 9.82
CA MET A 358 10.20 -9.99 10.15
C MET A 358 11.32 -10.59 9.31
N ILE A 359 12.03 -9.72 8.58
CA ILE A 359 13.13 -10.12 7.72
C ILE A 359 14.42 -9.93 8.49
N ARG A 360 15.22 -10.99 8.57
CA ARG A 360 16.61 -10.88 9.00
C ARG A 360 17.50 -10.81 7.77
N ALA A 361 18.07 -9.63 7.57
CA ALA A 361 18.86 -9.29 6.40
C ALA A 361 20.25 -8.77 6.79
N PHE A 362 21.27 -9.14 6.03
CA PHE A 362 22.63 -8.63 6.18
C PHE A 362 22.98 -7.69 5.02
N SER A 363 23.61 -6.57 5.36
CA SER A 363 24.26 -5.68 4.40
C SER A 363 25.76 -5.99 4.39
N LYS A 364 26.26 -6.61 3.32
CA LYS A 364 27.68 -6.96 3.16
C LYS A 364 28.60 -5.74 3.24
N SER A 365 28.12 -4.56 2.84
CA SER A 365 28.92 -3.33 2.82
C SER A 365 29.14 -2.68 4.20
N THR A 366 28.33 -3.02 5.20
CA THR A 366 28.40 -2.39 6.53
C THR A 366 28.61 -3.37 7.68
N GLY A 367 28.52 -4.68 7.44
CA GLY A 367 28.60 -5.71 8.50
C GLY A 367 27.49 -5.59 9.55
N LYS A 368 26.44 -4.80 9.30
CA LYS A 368 25.34 -4.53 10.23
C LYS A 368 24.14 -5.43 9.89
N LEU A 369 23.60 -6.04 10.93
CA LEU A 369 22.35 -6.80 10.91
C LEU A 369 21.17 -5.83 10.80
N TRP A 370 20.30 -6.03 9.81
CA TRP A 370 19.05 -5.31 9.68
C TRP A 370 17.90 -6.27 10.04
N MET A 371 17.07 -5.86 10.98
CA MET A 371 15.76 -6.47 11.27
C MET A 371 14.70 -5.47 10.86
N ALA A 372 13.83 -5.86 9.92
CA ALA A 372 12.79 -5.02 9.35
C ALA A 372 11.43 -5.72 9.33
#